data_AF-A0A9P7KIA5-F1
#
_entry.id   AF-A0A9P7KIA5-F1
#
_cell.length_a   1.000
_cell.length_b   1.000
_cell.length_c   1.000
_cell.angle_alpha   90.00
_cell.angle_beta   90.00
_cell.angle_gamma   90.00
#
_symmetry.space_group_name_H-M   'P 1'
#
loop_
_entity.id
_entity.type
_entity.pdbx_description
1 polymer ?
#
loop_
_entity_poly.entity_id
_entity_poly.type
_entity_poly.pdbx_seq_one_letter_code
_entity_poly.pdbx_strand_id
1 'polypeptide(L)'
;MDLANQLLEPIARANEQLSHASAAAIASTALMIAEIQAFVDDGAARSRFDAQKLILLAPGATTLPADNVQDYLWRLALAAEAAATNNTCSSILAGPGSESDDTGDVGLWLGAGDFSTPDRVLEGLGLGDWARDGEVIGYRTRGVYPTYRLQVAMTEGAQATGAELIYLLGELEDQISFRAHATMTGGVVIFIAVGRVKGDGGWAGLAGIGTWS
;
A
#
# COMPACT_ATOMS: atom_id res chain seq x y z
N MET A 1 -9.90 -23.45 -11.10
CA MET A 1 -10.82 -22.30 -11.23
C MET A 1 -10.09 -21.14 -10.58
N ASP A 2 -9.78 -20.12 -11.36
CA ASP A 2 -8.69 -19.17 -11.10
C ASP A 2 -8.98 -18.29 -9.88
N LEU A 3 -8.10 -18.32 -8.86
CA LEU A 3 -8.26 -17.57 -7.60
C LEU A 3 -8.33 -16.06 -7.88
N ALA A 4 -7.64 -15.61 -8.93
CA ALA A 4 -7.71 -14.24 -9.43
C ALA A 4 -9.15 -13.88 -9.83
N ASN A 5 -9.80 -14.67 -10.68
CA ASN A 5 -11.18 -14.38 -11.13
C ASN A 5 -12.21 -14.37 -9.99
N GLN A 6 -11.97 -15.12 -8.91
CA GLN A 6 -12.85 -15.12 -7.73
C GLN A 6 -12.72 -13.84 -6.88
N LEU A 7 -11.57 -13.18 -6.91
CA LEU A 7 -11.34 -11.90 -6.24
C LEU A 7 -11.76 -10.70 -7.10
N LEU A 8 -11.59 -10.79 -8.42
CA LEU A 8 -11.81 -9.68 -9.34
C LEU A 8 -13.28 -9.25 -9.44
N GLU A 9 -14.22 -10.19 -9.59
CA GLU A 9 -15.65 -9.82 -9.72
C GLU A 9 -16.20 -9.10 -8.48
N PRO A 10 -15.96 -9.56 -7.23
CA PRO A 10 -16.39 -8.86 -6.04
C PRO A 10 -15.80 -7.46 -5.91
N ILE A 11 -14.51 -7.27 -6.25
CA ILE A 11 -13.85 -5.96 -6.16
C ILE A 11 -14.45 -5.01 -7.19
N ALA A 12 -14.54 -5.42 -8.45
CA ALA A 12 -15.08 -4.59 -9.52
C ALA A 12 -16.55 -4.22 -9.28
N ARG A 13 -17.36 -5.15 -8.73
CA ARG A 13 -18.75 -4.85 -8.37
C ARG A 13 -18.88 -3.94 -7.16
N ALA A 14 -17.99 -4.07 -6.17
CA ALA A 14 -18.02 -3.22 -4.98
C ALA A 14 -17.46 -1.82 -5.23
N ASN A 15 -16.65 -1.66 -6.28
CA ASN A 15 -15.92 -0.43 -6.58
C ASN A 15 -16.20 0.01 -8.03
N GLU A 16 -17.42 0.46 -8.31
CA GLU A 16 -17.84 0.92 -9.65
C GLU A 16 -16.98 2.08 -10.21
N GLN A 17 -16.19 2.74 -9.36
CA GLN A 17 -15.25 3.79 -9.73
C GLN A 17 -13.92 3.26 -10.31
N LEU A 18 -13.60 1.99 -10.09
CA LEU A 18 -12.39 1.36 -10.61
C LEU A 18 -12.65 0.70 -11.96
N SER A 19 -11.67 0.80 -12.87
CA SER A 19 -11.63 -0.08 -14.02
C SER A 19 -11.36 -1.53 -13.58
N HIS A 20 -11.73 -2.51 -14.41
CA HIS A 20 -11.39 -3.91 -14.15
C HIS A 20 -9.88 -4.14 -14.01
N ALA A 21 -9.07 -3.43 -14.80
CA ALA A 21 -7.61 -3.52 -14.72
C ALA A 21 -7.09 -2.94 -13.39
N SER A 22 -7.62 -1.80 -12.94
CA SER A 22 -7.25 -1.18 -11.68
C SER A 22 -7.63 -2.04 -10.48
N ALA A 23 -8.84 -2.61 -10.48
CA ALA A 23 -9.28 -3.57 -9.48
C ALA A 23 -8.36 -4.81 -9.44
N ALA A 24 -7.91 -5.30 -10.61
CA ALA A 24 -6.98 -6.40 -10.70
C ALA A 24 -5.60 -6.07 -10.14
N ALA A 25 -5.06 -4.90 -10.47
CA ALA A 25 -3.77 -4.45 -9.98
C ALA A 25 -3.74 -4.35 -8.45
N ILE A 26 -4.78 -3.79 -7.83
CA ILE A 26 -4.89 -3.69 -6.36
C ILE A 26 -5.01 -5.08 -5.72
N ALA A 27 -5.82 -5.98 -6.30
CA ALA A 27 -5.97 -7.36 -5.82
C ALA A 27 -4.65 -8.13 -5.91
N SER A 28 -3.91 -7.94 -7.00
CA SER A 28 -2.60 -8.53 -7.26
C SER A 28 -1.58 -8.11 -6.20
N THR A 29 -1.54 -6.82 -5.85
CA THR A 29 -0.71 -6.32 -4.74
C THR A 29 -1.02 -7.02 -3.42
N ALA A 30 -2.31 -7.14 -3.06
CA ALA A 30 -2.71 -7.83 -1.84
C ALA A 30 -2.31 -9.32 -1.84
N LEU A 31 -2.46 -9.99 -2.99
CA LEU A 31 -2.06 -11.39 -3.15
C LEU A 31 -0.55 -11.58 -3.04
N MET A 32 0.24 -10.74 -3.73
CA MET A 32 1.70 -10.82 -3.69
C MET A 32 2.22 -10.60 -2.27
N ILE A 33 1.66 -9.65 -1.51
CA ILE A 33 2.04 -9.47 -0.09
C ILE A 33 1.75 -10.74 0.72
N ALA A 34 0.59 -11.38 0.52
CA ALA A 34 0.25 -12.62 1.21
C ALA A 34 1.15 -13.81 0.80
N GLU A 35 1.58 -13.87 -0.46
CA GLU A 35 2.53 -14.88 -0.96
C GLU A 35 3.93 -14.68 -0.39
N ILE A 36 4.40 -13.43 -0.30
CA ILE A 36 5.68 -13.11 0.36
C ILE A 36 5.65 -13.55 1.82
N GLN A 37 4.56 -13.25 2.54
CA GLN A 37 4.39 -13.70 3.93
C GLN A 37 4.45 -15.22 4.06
N ALA A 38 3.79 -15.95 3.17
CA ALA A 38 3.81 -17.41 3.15
C ALA A 38 5.21 -17.98 2.89
N PHE A 39 6.02 -17.29 2.09
CA PHE A 39 7.40 -17.68 1.82
C PHE A 39 8.33 -17.40 3.01
N VAL A 40 8.07 -16.34 3.78
CA VAL A 40 8.83 -15.98 4.99
C VAL A 40 8.53 -16.96 6.13
N ASP A 41 7.25 -17.21 6.43
CA ASP A 41 6.83 -18.15 7.46
C ASP A 41 5.45 -18.75 7.11
N ASP A 42 5.44 -19.98 6.61
CA ASP A 42 4.21 -20.67 6.17
C ASP A 42 3.20 -20.88 7.32
N GLY A 43 3.67 -20.87 8.58
CA GLY A 43 2.84 -21.03 9.78
C GLY A 43 2.32 -19.72 10.38
N ALA A 44 2.82 -18.57 9.93
CA ALA A 44 2.44 -17.27 10.48
C ALA A 44 1.04 -16.82 10.01
N ALA A 45 0.42 -15.95 10.82
CA ALA A 45 -0.79 -15.26 10.40
C ALA A 45 -0.49 -14.42 9.14
N ARG A 46 -1.43 -14.42 8.19
CA ARG A 46 -1.31 -13.66 6.94
C ARG A 46 -2.18 -12.42 6.96
N SER A 47 -1.82 -11.45 6.14
CA SER A 47 -2.68 -10.30 5.88
C SER A 47 -4.02 -10.75 5.30
N ARG A 48 -5.08 -10.02 5.64
CA ARG A 48 -6.43 -10.25 5.12
C ARG A 48 -6.84 -9.07 4.25
N PHE A 49 -7.31 -9.35 3.05
CA PHE A 49 -7.76 -8.31 2.13
C PHE A 49 -9.28 -8.17 2.16
N ASP A 50 -9.76 -6.97 2.47
CA ASP A 50 -11.14 -6.56 2.30
C ASP A 50 -11.33 -5.93 0.92
N ALA A 51 -11.89 -6.72 0.00
CA ALA A 51 -12.18 -6.34 -1.37
C ALA A 51 -13.20 -5.19 -1.50
N GLN A 52 -14.11 -5.02 -0.54
CA GLN A 52 -15.16 -3.99 -0.62
C GLN A 52 -14.60 -2.61 -0.31
N LYS A 53 -13.63 -2.54 0.60
CA LYS A 53 -13.01 -1.28 1.03
C LYS A 53 -11.59 -1.09 0.49
N LEU A 54 -11.05 -2.06 -0.24
CA LEU A 54 -9.68 -2.08 -0.76
C LEU A 54 -8.64 -1.98 0.36
N ILE A 55 -8.90 -2.66 1.49
CA ILE A 55 -8.06 -2.59 2.70
C ILE A 55 -7.32 -3.90 2.90
N LEU A 56 -6.00 -3.82 2.99
CA LEU A 56 -5.15 -4.87 3.51
C LEU A 56 -5.00 -4.70 5.02
N LEU A 57 -5.46 -5.69 5.76
CA LEU A 57 -5.31 -5.77 7.21
C LEU A 57 -4.02 -6.53 7.53
N ALA A 58 -3.19 -5.97 8.41
CA ALA A 58 -1.99 -6.63 8.90
C ALA A 58 -2.29 -8.01 9.54
N PRO A 59 -1.31 -8.94 9.53
CA PRO A 59 -1.39 -10.19 10.28
C PRO A 59 -1.87 -10.00 11.72
N GLY A 60 -2.82 -10.83 12.14
CA GLY A 60 -3.36 -10.77 13.50
C GLY A 60 -4.38 -9.66 13.76
N ALA A 61 -4.69 -8.80 12.78
CA ALA A 61 -5.82 -7.88 12.87
C ALA A 61 -7.14 -8.68 12.95
N THR A 62 -7.79 -8.63 14.12
CA THR A 62 -9.02 -9.38 14.39
C THR A 62 -10.27 -8.63 13.96
N THR A 63 -10.22 -7.30 13.91
CA THR A 63 -11.33 -6.42 13.54
C THR A 63 -10.92 -5.43 12.47
N LEU A 64 -11.88 -5.05 11.62
CA LEU A 64 -11.74 -3.90 10.73
C LEU A 64 -11.58 -2.62 11.57
N PRO A 65 -10.91 -1.59 11.03
CA PRO A 65 -10.91 -0.27 11.67
C PRO A 65 -12.32 0.33 11.72
N ALA A 66 -12.50 1.42 12.46
CA ALA A 66 -13.78 2.14 12.49
C ALA A 66 -14.22 2.56 11.08
N ASP A 67 -15.54 2.64 10.83
CA ASP A 67 -16.09 2.88 9.49
C ASP A 67 -15.53 4.14 8.82
N ASN A 68 -15.31 5.22 9.59
CA ASN A 68 -14.71 6.45 9.07
C ASN A 68 -13.26 6.26 8.57
N VAL A 69 -12.51 5.35 9.21
CA VAL A 69 -11.14 5.00 8.80
C VAL A 69 -11.17 4.06 7.59
N GLN A 70 -12.14 3.15 7.52
CA GLN A 70 -12.35 2.32 6.34
C GLN A 70 -12.67 3.19 5.11
N ASP A 71 -13.58 4.16 5.25
CA ASP A 71 -13.94 5.09 4.17
C ASP A 71 -12.76 5.99 3.77
N TYR A 72 -11.95 6.42 4.75
CA TYR A 72 -10.70 7.14 4.49
C TYR A 72 -9.71 6.30 3.68
N LEU A 73 -9.45 5.05 4.08
CA LEU A 73 -8.53 4.16 3.38
C LEU A 73 -9.01 3.80 1.97
N TRP A 74 -10.31 3.61 1.80
CA TRP A 74 -10.92 3.39 0.49
C TRP A 74 -10.70 4.59 -0.44
N ARG A 75 -10.99 5.81 0.03
CA ARG A 75 -10.73 7.04 -0.73
C ARG A 75 -9.25 7.23 -1.04
N LEU A 76 -8.38 6.86 -0.09
CA LEU A 76 -6.94 6.95 -0.26
C LEU A 76 -6.44 6.01 -1.37
N ALA A 77 -6.94 4.76 -1.42
CA ALA A 77 -6.62 3.81 -2.48
C ALA A 77 -7.15 4.28 -3.86
N LEU A 78 -8.37 4.81 -3.93
CA LEU A 78 -8.92 5.37 -5.17
C LEU A 78 -8.13 6.59 -5.66
N ALA A 79 -7.75 7.50 -4.74
CA ALA A 79 -6.94 8.65 -5.09
C ALA A 79 -5.52 8.26 -5.56
N ALA A 80 -4.97 7.18 -5.00
CA ALA A 80 -3.70 6.61 -5.44
C ALA A 80 -3.78 6.05 -6.86
N GLU A 81 -4.83 5.26 -7.14
CA GLU A 81 -5.10 4.73 -8.48
C GLU A 81 -5.28 5.85 -9.51
N ALA A 82 -6.12 6.85 -9.21
CA ALA A 82 -6.33 7.97 -10.12
C ALA A 82 -5.03 8.73 -10.37
N ALA A 83 -4.19 8.91 -9.34
CA ALA A 83 -2.87 9.52 -9.50
C ALA A 83 -1.92 8.66 -10.35
N ALA A 84 -1.94 7.33 -10.16
CA ALA A 84 -1.14 6.38 -10.92
C ALA A 84 -1.52 6.40 -12.41
N THR A 85 -2.82 6.26 -12.72
CA THR A 85 -3.37 6.31 -14.08
C THR A 85 -2.97 7.60 -14.80
N ASN A 86 -3.05 8.76 -14.12
CA ASN A 86 -2.65 10.03 -14.71
C ASN A 86 -1.13 10.19 -14.92
N ASN A 87 -0.32 9.38 -14.24
CA ASN A 87 1.13 9.31 -14.43
C ASN A 87 1.56 8.13 -15.32
N THR A 88 0.60 7.47 -15.95
CA THR A 88 0.83 6.30 -16.81
C THR A 88 1.59 5.19 -16.08
N CYS A 89 1.25 4.95 -14.81
CA CYS A 89 1.76 3.85 -14.01
C CYS A 89 0.62 3.11 -13.31
N SER A 90 0.87 1.86 -12.92
CA SER A 90 -0.08 0.99 -12.23
C SER A 90 -0.13 1.26 -10.71
N SER A 91 1.02 1.65 -10.13
CA SER A 91 1.17 2.12 -8.75
C SER A 91 1.87 3.47 -8.70
N ILE A 92 1.32 4.42 -7.95
CA ILE A 92 1.94 5.73 -7.70
C ILE A 92 3.10 5.64 -6.70
N LEU A 93 3.10 4.64 -5.82
CA LEU A 93 4.19 4.38 -4.87
C LEU A 93 5.40 3.72 -5.55
N ALA A 94 5.18 2.81 -6.50
CA ALA A 94 6.25 2.19 -7.27
C ALA A 94 6.74 3.14 -8.39
N GLY A 95 5.82 3.93 -8.96
CA GLY A 95 6.09 4.85 -10.05
C GLY A 95 6.37 4.13 -11.39
N PRO A 96 6.67 4.90 -12.45
CA PRO A 96 6.82 4.36 -13.82
C PRO A 96 8.10 3.56 -14.04
N GLY A 97 9.01 3.53 -13.06
CA GLY A 97 10.25 2.76 -13.13
C GLY A 97 10.07 1.30 -12.69
N SER A 98 8.91 0.95 -12.14
CA SER A 98 8.55 -0.45 -11.89
C SER A 98 8.21 -1.11 -13.22
N GLU A 99 8.85 -2.23 -13.52
CA GLU A 99 8.56 -3.02 -14.72
C GLU A 99 7.23 -3.79 -14.62
N SER A 100 6.62 -3.84 -13.42
CA SER A 100 5.34 -4.50 -13.17
C SER A 100 4.17 -3.53 -13.42
N ASP A 101 3.45 -3.74 -14.52
CA ASP A 101 2.15 -3.11 -14.81
C ASP A 101 0.98 -3.85 -14.14
N ASP A 102 1.24 -4.99 -13.50
CA ASP A 102 0.22 -5.89 -12.92
C ASP A 102 -0.14 -5.60 -11.45
N THR A 103 0.44 -4.56 -10.82
CA THR A 103 0.26 -4.26 -9.39
C THR A 103 -0.11 -2.80 -9.14
N GLY A 104 -0.97 -2.56 -8.15
CA GLY A 104 -1.49 -1.24 -7.78
C GLY A 104 -1.23 -0.88 -6.32
N ASP A 105 -1.75 0.27 -5.88
CA ASP A 105 -1.68 0.68 -4.47
C ASP A 105 -2.93 0.24 -3.70
N VAL A 106 -2.71 -0.40 -2.55
CA VAL A 106 -3.78 -0.88 -1.66
C VAL A 106 -3.80 -0.07 -0.36
N GLY A 107 -5.00 0.21 0.16
CA GLY A 107 -5.16 0.79 1.49
C GLY A 107 -4.61 -0.16 2.54
N LEU A 108 -3.79 0.32 3.46
CA LEU A 108 -3.13 -0.49 4.48
C LEU A 108 -3.60 -0.09 5.88
N TRP A 109 -3.99 -1.07 6.69
CA TRP A 109 -4.29 -0.90 8.11
C TRP A 109 -3.38 -1.78 8.97
N LEU A 110 -2.52 -1.13 9.78
CA LEU A 110 -1.61 -1.80 10.71
C LEU A 110 -2.19 -1.91 12.13
N GLY A 111 -3.22 -1.14 12.44
CA GLY A 111 -3.85 -1.14 13.77
C GLY A 111 -3.13 -0.28 14.79
N ALA A 112 -3.50 -0.46 16.06
CA ALA A 112 -2.85 0.23 17.18
C ALA A 112 -1.43 -0.30 17.39
N GLY A 113 -0.49 0.60 17.64
CA GLY A 113 0.91 0.24 17.85
C GLY A 113 1.85 1.40 17.58
N ASP A 114 3.14 1.12 17.70
CA ASP A 114 4.20 2.03 17.27
C ASP A 114 4.83 1.48 15.99
N PHE A 115 4.46 2.10 14.87
CA PHE A 115 4.97 1.78 13.54
C PHE A 115 5.78 2.95 12.97
N SER A 116 6.41 3.75 13.84
CA SER A 116 7.20 4.92 13.48
C SER A 116 8.54 4.61 12.80
N THR A 117 8.90 3.34 12.65
CA THR A 117 10.09 2.90 11.92
C THR A 117 9.75 1.84 10.87
N PRO A 118 10.54 1.75 9.78
CA PRO A 118 10.36 0.74 8.74
C PRO A 118 10.34 -0.69 9.31
N ASP A 119 11.28 -1.01 10.21
CA ASP A 119 11.38 -2.34 10.81
C ASP A 119 10.10 -2.74 11.53
N ARG A 120 9.49 -1.82 12.29
CA ARG A 120 8.22 -2.06 12.99
C ARG A 120 7.07 -2.27 12.02
N VAL A 121 7.01 -1.51 10.92
CA VAL A 121 6.00 -1.72 9.88
C VAL A 121 6.16 -3.09 9.25
N LEU A 122 7.38 -3.45 8.87
CA LEU A 122 7.69 -4.74 8.25
C LEU A 122 7.38 -5.91 9.21
N GLU A 123 7.80 -5.82 10.47
CA GLU A 123 7.42 -6.78 11.52
C GLU A 123 5.89 -6.89 11.68
N GLY A 124 5.19 -5.76 11.73
CA GLY A 124 3.73 -5.70 11.82
C GLY A 124 3.03 -6.34 10.62
N LEU A 125 3.65 -6.28 9.45
CA LEU A 125 3.20 -6.94 8.23
C LEU A 125 3.63 -8.42 8.15
N GLY A 126 4.26 -8.99 9.17
CA GLY A 126 4.77 -10.37 9.10
C GLY A 126 5.96 -10.54 8.15
N LEU A 127 6.66 -9.43 7.83
CA LEU A 127 7.84 -9.38 6.98
C LEU A 127 9.11 -9.16 7.81
N GLY A 128 9.19 -9.76 9.00
CA GLY A 128 10.30 -9.55 9.95
C GLY A 128 11.68 -9.89 9.37
N ASP A 129 11.76 -10.85 8.46
CA ASP A 129 13.02 -11.19 7.78
C ASP A 129 13.46 -10.10 6.80
N TRP A 130 12.52 -9.35 6.20
CA TRP A 130 12.87 -8.20 5.37
C TRP A 130 13.41 -7.05 6.22
N ALA A 131 12.92 -6.90 7.46
CA ALA A 131 13.48 -5.93 8.41
C ALA A 131 14.89 -6.32 8.87
N ARG A 132 15.15 -7.62 9.07
CA ARG A 132 16.42 -8.11 9.60
C ARG A 132 17.52 -8.20 8.54
N ASP A 133 17.16 -8.79 7.40
CA ASP A 133 18.11 -9.27 6.39
C ASP A 133 17.90 -8.59 5.02
N GLY A 134 16.83 -7.80 4.88
CA GLY A 134 16.56 -7.00 3.68
C GLY A 134 17.24 -5.63 3.71
N GLU A 135 17.01 -4.85 2.65
CA GLU A 135 17.48 -3.47 2.57
C GLU A 135 16.28 -2.52 2.49
N VAL A 136 16.25 -1.58 3.43
CA VAL A 136 15.31 -0.46 3.47
C VAL A 136 15.94 0.75 2.78
N ILE A 137 15.29 1.22 1.72
CA ILE A 137 15.80 2.32 0.89
C ILE A 137 14.83 3.50 0.97
N GLY A 138 15.39 4.71 0.92
CA GLY A 138 14.58 5.92 0.74
C GLY A 138 13.66 6.20 1.92
N TYR A 139 14.03 5.78 3.14
CA TYR A 139 13.30 6.14 4.35
C TYR A 139 13.20 7.66 4.47
N ARG A 140 11.98 8.14 4.65
CA ARG A 140 11.64 9.55 4.83
C ARG A 140 10.64 9.68 5.95
N THR A 141 10.81 10.72 6.75
CA THR A 141 9.82 11.19 7.70
C THR A 141 9.21 12.48 7.17
N ARG A 142 7.90 12.66 7.38
CA ARG A 142 7.15 13.92 7.19
C ARG A 142 7.09 14.46 5.75
N GLY A 143 5.96 14.23 5.06
CA GLY A 143 5.60 14.94 3.83
C GLY A 143 6.52 14.73 2.63
N VAL A 144 7.35 13.69 2.65
CA VAL A 144 8.17 13.28 1.50
C VAL A 144 7.85 11.82 1.22
N TYR A 145 7.19 11.57 0.09
CA TYR A 145 6.80 10.25 -0.35
C TYR A 145 7.85 9.66 -1.32
N PRO A 146 7.90 8.33 -1.48
CA PRO A 146 9.04 7.64 -2.10
C PRO A 146 9.26 8.00 -3.57
N THR A 147 8.22 8.47 -4.27
CA THR A 147 8.33 8.82 -5.68
C THR A 147 8.52 10.32 -5.87
N TYR A 148 9.53 10.65 -6.69
CA TYR A 148 9.81 12.02 -7.15
C TYR A 148 8.55 12.73 -7.66
N ARG A 149 7.59 12.00 -8.21
CA ARG A 149 6.33 12.56 -8.74
C ARG A 149 5.32 12.96 -7.67
N LEU A 150 5.20 12.22 -6.57
CA LEU A 150 4.46 12.70 -5.40
C LEU A 150 5.10 13.98 -4.85
N GLN A 151 6.43 14.09 -4.92
CA GLN A 151 7.17 15.27 -4.47
C GLN A 151 6.99 16.47 -5.42
N VAL A 152 7.03 16.27 -6.75
CA VAL A 152 6.75 17.33 -7.74
C VAL A 152 5.30 17.81 -7.63
N ALA A 153 4.35 16.88 -7.45
CA ALA A 153 2.94 17.21 -7.23
C ALA A 153 2.71 18.10 -5.99
N MET A 154 3.56 17.98 -4.96
CA MET A 154 3.54 18.81 -3.76
C MET A 154 4.20 20.19 -3.93
N THR A 155 5.15 20.35 -4.85
CA THR A 155 6.04 21.53 -4.91
C THR A 155 5.65 22.53 -6.00
N GLU A 156 5.10 22.06 -7.12
CA GLU A 156 4.83 22.90 -8.29
C GLU A 156 3.34 23.03 -8.59
N GLY A 157 2.54 23.53 -7.64
CA GLY A 157 1.14 23.94 -7.88
C GLY A 157 0.37 23.00 -8.83
N ALA A 158 0.55 21.68 -8.65
CA ALA A 158 0.31 20.74 -9.72
C ALA A 158 -1.18 20.73 -10.06
N GLN A 159 -1.46 20.94 -11.34
CA GLN A 159 -2.80 20.94 -11.88
C GLN A 159 -3.55 19.66 -11.47
N ALA A 160 -4.50 19.78 -10.53
CA ALA A 160 -5.57 18.85 -10.16
C ALA A 160 -5.23 17.37 -9.87
N THR A 161 -4.05 16.90 -10.22
CA THR A 161 -3.73 15.49 -10.42
C THR A 161 -2.92 15.00 -9.23
N GLY A 162 -3.52 14.14 -8.40
CA GLY A 162 -2.93 13.69 -7.14
C GLY A 162 -3.09 14.67 -5.97
N ALA A 163 -3.79 15.79 -6.14
CA ALA A 163 -4.08 16.73 -5.06
C ALA A 163 -4.91 16.10 -3.94
N GLU A 164 -5.90 15.27 -4.29
CA GLU A 164 -6.68 14.52 -3.30
C GLU A 164 -5.82 13.50 -2.56
N LEU A 165 -4.95 12.77 -3.26
CA LEU A 165 -4.01 11.83 -2.64
C LEU A 165 -3.09 12.53 -1.63
N ILE A 166 -2.51 13.66 -2.04
CA ILE A 166 -1.65 14.49 -1.16
C ILE A 166 -2.43 14.96 0.06
N TYR A 167 -3.65 15.46 -0.14
CA TYR A 167 -4.51 15.92 0.94
C TYR A 167 -4.79 14.79 1.94
N LEU A 168 -5.21 13.62 1.45
CA LEU A 168 -5.53 12.46 2.28
C LEU A 168 -4.30 11.94 3.04
N LEU A 169 -3.14 11.81 2.38
CA LEU A 169 -1.91 11.42 3.07
C LEU A 169 -1.49 12.47 4.10
N GLY A 170 -1.74 13.75 3.83
CA GLY A 170 -1.51 14.88 4.75
C GLY A 170 -2.36 14.86 6.02
N GLU A 171 -3.44 14.07 6.07
CA GLU A 171 -4.26 13.92 7.28
C GLU A 171 -3.60 13.03 8.33
N LEU A 172 -2.65 12.18 7.94
CA LEU A 172 -1.91 11.29 8.82
C LEU A 172 -0.86 12.04 9.64
N GLU A 173 -0.67 11.65 10.89
CA GLU A 173 0.41 12.10 11.78
C GLU A 173 1.61 11.15 11.70
N ASP A 174 2.78 11.57 12.18
CA ASP A 174 3.98 10.71 12.30
C ASP A 174 4.34 9.92 11.03
N GLN A 175 4.13 10.54 9.87
CA GLN A 175 4.24 9.88 8.57
C GLN A 175 5.66 9.37 8.30
N ILE A 176 5.71 8.15 7.79
CA ILE A 176 6.92 7.56 7.21
C ILE A 176 6.63 7.00 5.83
N SER A 177 7.64 7.05 4.97
CA SER A 177 7.62 6.35 3.70
C SER A 177 8.97 5.72 3.40
N PHE A 178 8.95 4.55 2.77
CA PHE A 178 10.15 3.81 2.42
C PHE A 178 9.81 2.75 1.37
N ARG A 179 10.86 2.14 0.82
CA ARG A 179 10.76 0.89 0.07
C ARG A 179 11.67 -0.15 0.70
N ALA A 180 11.28 -1.41 0.65
CA ALA A 180 12.07 -2.51 1.18
C ALA A 180 12.11 -3.67 0.19
N HIS A 181 13.19 -4.43 0.20
CA HIS A 181 13.32 -5.66 -0.57
C HIS A 181 14.20 -6.66 0.18
N ALA A 182 14.01 -7.95 -0.11
CA ALA A 182 14.86 -9.02 0.41
C ALA A 182 15.57 -9.73 -0.75
N THR A 183 16.82 -10.14 -0.54
CA THR A 183 17.64 -10.74 -1.61
C THR A 183 17.01 -12.01 -2.20
N MET A 184 16.16 -12.71 -1.45
CA MET A 184 15.55 -13.97 -1.88
C MET A 184 14.28 -13.80 -2.72
N THR A 185 13.74 -12.59 -2.90
CA THR A 185 12.43 -12.37 -3.55
C THR A 185 12.53 -12.06 -5.04
N GLY A 186 13.68 -12.33 -5.66
CA GLY A 186 13.83 -12.19 -7.12
C GLY A 186 13.63 -10.77 -7.64
N GLY A 187 13.97 -9.76 -6.83
CA GLY A 187 13.84 -8.34 -7.20
C GLY A 187 12.49 -7.71 -6.83
N VAL A 188 11.60 -8.41 -6.13
CA VAL A 188 10.35 -7.82 -5.63
C VAL A 188 10.63 -6.79 -4.54
N VAL A 189 10.02 -5.61 -4.68
CA VAL A 189 10.13 -4.48 -3.76
C VAL A 189 8.75 -4.12 -3.23
N ILE A 190 8.63 -3.93 -1.92
CA ILE A 190 7.43 -3.34 -1.31
C ILE A 190 7.65 -1.84 -1.09
N PHE A 191 6.65 -1.05 -1.44
CA PHE A 191 6.62 0.39 -1.24
C PHE A 191 5.57 0.72 -0.19
N ILE A 192 5.94 1.53 0.80
CA ILE A 192 5.10 1.83 1.95
C ILE A 192 5.04 3.34 2.16
N ALA A 193 3.84 3.85 2.38
CA ALA A 193 3.59 5.20 2.89
C ALA A 193 2.52 5.11 3.98
N VAL A 194 2.90 5.27 5.24
CA VAL A 194 1.99 5.12 6.39
C VAL A 194 2.16 6.26 7.39
N GLY A 195 1.15 6.43 8.23
CA GLY A 195 1.18 7.33 9.35
C GLY A 195 0.06 7.00 10.33
N ARG A 196 0.02 7.74 11.42
CA ARG A 196 -0.97 7.57 12.48
C ARG A 196 -2.26 8.31 12.14
N VAL A 197 -3.39 7.63 12.26
CA VAL A 197 -4.72 8.21 12.09
C VAL A 197 -5.07 9.06 13.30
N LYS A 198 -5.46 10.32 13.06
CA LYS A 198 -5.87 11.26 14.12
C LYS A 198 -7.10 10.73 14.86
N GLY A 199 -7.05 10.80 16.20
CA GLY A 199 -8.17 10.45 17.07
C GLY A 199 -8.39 8.95 17.31
N ASP A 200 -8.12 8.09 16.32
CA ASP A 200 -8.26 6.63 16.46
C ASP A 200 -6.97 5.96 16.97
N GLY A 201 -5.82 6.61 16.75
CA GLY A 201 -4.54 6.22 17.35
C GLY A 201 -3.85 5.02 16.69
N GLY A 202 -4.48 4.37 15.71
CA GLY A 202 -3.89 3.33 14.86
C GLY A 202 -3.10 3.87 13.67
N TRP A 203 -2.36 2.98 13.00
CA TRP A 203 -1.54 3.30 11.83
C TRP A 203 -2.17 2.79 10.54
N ALA A 204 -2.14 3.64 9.52
CA ALA A 204 -2.79 3.43 8.24
C ALA A 204 -2.00 4.06 7.10
N GLY A 205 -2.29 3.68 5.86
CA GLY A 205 -1.72 4.33 4.69
C GLY A 205 -1.91 3.53 3.42
N LEU A 206 -0.85 3.47 2.60
CA LEU A 206 -0.80 2.74 1.34
C LEU A 206 0.38 1.77 1.31
N ALA A 207 0.16 0.64 0.64
CA ALA A 207 1.20 -0.28 0.23
C ALA A 207 1.11 -0.55 -1.28
N GLY A 208 2.27 -0.66 -1.92
CA GLY A 208 2.40 -1.04 -3.32
C GLY A 208 3.49 -2.10 -3.49
N ILE A 209 3.43 -2.84 -4.58
CA ILE A 209 4.49 -3.78 -4.99
C ILE A 209 5.06 -3.29 -6.32
N GLY A 210 6.35 -3.56 -6.52
CA GLY A 210 7.00 -3.41 -7.82
C GLY A 210 8.19 -4.35 -7.93
N THR A 211 8.90 -4.25 -9.04
CA THR A 211 10.13 -5.01 -9.29
C THR A 211 11.29 -4.06 -9.54
N TRP A 212 12.50 -4.50 -9.16
CA TRP A 212 13.75 -3.80 -9.43
C TRP A 212 14.62 -4.68 -10.33
N SER A 213 15.12 -4.12 -11.43
CA SER A 213 16.12 -4.73 -12.34
C SER A 213 17.53 -4.17 -12.16
#